data_AF-A0A426Y359-F1
#
_entry.id   AF-A0A426Y359-F1
#
_cell.length_a   1.000
_cell.length_b   1.000
_cell.length_c   1.000
_cell.angle_alpha   90.00
_cell.angle_beta   90.00
_cell.angle_gamma   90.00
#
_symmetry.space_group_name_H-M   'P 1'
#
loop_
_entity.id
_entity.type
_entity.pdbx_description
1 polymer ?
#
loop_
_entity_poly.entity_id
_entity_poly.type
_entity_poly.pdbx_seq_one_letter_code
_entity_poly.pdbx_strand_id
1 'polypeptide(L)'
;MRACKEAGTVKRVVFTSSAGTVNVQEHQEPEYDESSWSNMEFCRRVKMTGWMYFVSKTLAEKAAWEFAKENGIHLISIIPTLVVGPFITTTMPPSMITALSLITGTCRNTKQPVLTTGSSTLRIGLNKKSVRCRFEGIDEDVSSVHFSSKKLMELGYKFQYTMEDMFDEAIRSCWEKKLIPFHTAEGHGGEVGKKKPVNSASERESEFGEKEALIA
;
A
#
# COMPACT_ATOMS: atom_id res chain seq x y z
N MET A 1 -8.13 -21.38 -4.31
CA MET A 1 -7.73 -21.84 -5.65
C MET A 1 -8.20 -23.25 -6.01
N ARG A 2 -8.30 -24.21 -5.08
CA ARG A 2 -8.99 -25.49 -5.34
C ARG A 2 -10.38 -25.29 -5.96
N ALA A 3 -11.21 -24.42 -5.38
CA ALA A 3 -12.51 -24.06 -5.95
C ALA A 3 -12.42 -23.48 -7.38
N CYS A 4 -11.40 -22.67 -7.69
CA CYS A 4 -11.20 -22.15 -9.05
C CYS A 4 -10.87 -23.26 -10.05
N LYS A 5 -10.05 -24.25 -9.62
CA LYS A 5 -9.72 -25.43 -10.42
C LYS A 5 -10.96 -26.29 -10.66
N GLU A 6 -11.71 -26.57 -9.60
CA GLU A 6 -12.94 -27.37 -9.63
C GLU A 6 -14.02 -26.74 -10.52
N ALA A 7 -14.11 -25.41 -10.52
CA ALA A 7 -15.04 -24.69 -11.38
C ALA A 7 -14.77 -24.88 -12.88
N GLY A 8 -13.51 -25.10 -13.29
CA GLY A 8 -13.10 -25.34 -14.69
C GLY A 8 -13.29 -24.15 -15.65
N THR A 9 -14.00 -23.10 -15.24
CA THR A 9 -14.31 -21.91 -16.05
C THR A 9 -13.38 -20.73 -15.78
N VAL A 10 -12.59 -20.79 -14.70
CA VAL A 10 -11.71 -19.69 -14.29
C VAL A 10 -10.46 -19.68 -15.15
N LYS A 11 -10.35 -18.65 -16.00
CA LYS A 11 -9.19 -18.45 -16.89
C LYS A 11 -7.93 -17.99 -16.16
N ARG A 12 -8.10 -17.15 -15.14
CA ARG A 12 -7.02 -16.46 -14.43
C ARG A 12 -7.41 -16.19 -12.99
N VAL A 13 -6.45 -16.32 -12.08
CA VAL A 13 -6.59 -15.94 -10.68
C VAL A 13 -5.67 -14.75 -10.41
N VAL A 14 -6.24 -13.69 -9.85
CA VAL A 14 -5.46 -12.55 -9.35
C VAL A 14 -5.43 -12.63 -7.83
N PHE A 15 -4.24 -12.73 -7.26
CA PHE A 15 -3.99 -12.79 -5.83
C PHE A 15 -3.42 -11.45 -5.36
N THR A 16 -4.15 -10.76 -4.48
CA THR A 16 -3.64 -9.56 -3.83
C THR A 16 -2.68 -9.98 -2.73
N SER A 17 -1.38 -9.81 -2.94
CA SER A 17 -0.33 -10.00 -1.94
C SER A 17 -0.11 -8.72 -1.12
N SER A 18 1.11 -8.41 -0.69
CA SER A 18 1.45 -7.22 0.09
C SER A 18 2.96 -6.97 0.08
N ALA A 19 3.40 -5.71 0.15
CA ALA A 19 4.81 -5.35 0.35
C ALA A 19 5.48 -6.07 1.54
N GLY A 20 4.69 -6.47 2.55
CA GLY A 20 5.16 -7.30 3.66
C GLY A 20 5.63 -8.71 3.27
N THR A 21 5.44 -9.14 2.02
CA THR A 21 6.06 -10.37 1.48
C THR A 21 7.41 -10.13 0.84
N VAL A 22 7.81 -8.86 0.66
CA VAL A 22 8.99 -8.44 -0.11
C VAL A 22 10.10 -7.88 0.78
N ASN A 23 9.86 -6.85 1.59
CA ASN A 23 10.93 -6.07 2.24
C ASN A 23 11.12 -6.30 3.75
N VAL A 24 10.47 -7.29 4.37
CA VAL A 24 10.59 -7.51 5.82
C VAL A 24 11.86 -8.30 6.11
N GLN A 25 12.95 -7.56 6.35
CA GLN A 25 14.28 -8.09 6.64
C GLN A 25 15.08 -7.09 7.50
N GLU A 26 16.14 -7.60 8.14
CA GLU A 26 16.95 -6.84 9.10
C GLU A 26 17.69 -5.66 8.49
N HIS A 27 18.24 -5.85 7.28
CA HIS A 27 18.96 -4.81 6.53
C HIS A 27 18.13 -4.44 5.31
N GLN A 28 17.73 -3.18 5.20
CA GLN A 28 16.94 -2.71 4.06
C GLN A 28 17.84 -2.48 2.84
N GLU A 29 17.36 -2.92 1.69
CA GLU A 29 17.94 -2.57 0.39
C GLU A 29 17.37 -1.23 -0.09
N PRO A 30 18.11 -0.47 -0.91
CA PRO A 30 17.63 0.80 -1.45
C PRO A 30 16.44 0.64 -2.40
N GLU A 31 16.35 -0.50 -3.10
CA GLU A 31 15.26 -0.83 -4.01
C GLU A 31 14.86 -2.30 -3.88
N TYR A 32 13.55 -2.56 -3.97
CA TYR A 32 12.95 -3.88 -4.03
C TYR A 32 12.15 -4.06 -5.32
N ASP A 33 12.22 -5.25 -5.90
CA ASP A 33 11.47 -5.68 -7.07
C ASP A 33 10.71 -7.00 -6.81
N GLU A 34 10.05 -7.55 -7.83
CA GLU A 34 9.26 -8.78 -7.70
C GLU A 34 10.08 -10.06 -7.45
N SER A 35 11.41 -10.00 -7.53
CA SER A 35 12.29 -11.13 -7.21
C SER A 35 12.56 -11.26 -5.70
N SER A 36 12.29 -10.19 -4.95
CA SER A 36 12.62 -10.08 -3.53
C SER A 36 11.58 -10.74 -2.62
N TRP A 37 12.05 -11.34 -1.52
CA TRP A 37 11.19 -11.99 -0.52
C TRP A 37 11.62 -11.66 0.90
N SER A 38 10.62 -11.51 1.77
CA SER A 38 10.82 -11.24 3.19
C SER A 38 11.44 -12.41 3.94
N ASN A 39 12.28 -12.08 4.92
CA ASN A 39 12.93 -13.04 5.81
C ASN A 39 11.96 -13.48 6.91
N MET A 40 11.47 -14.71 6.80
CA MET A 40 10.45 -15.25 7.70
C MET A 40 10.99 -15.51 9.11
N GLU A 41 12.25 -15.91 9.23
CA GLU A 41 12.94 -16.16 10.49
C GLU A 41 13.09 -14.85 11.26
N PHE A 42 13.51 -13.78 10.59
CA PHE A 42 13.55 -12.42 11.14
C PHE A 42 12.16 -11.99 11.60
N CYS A 43 11.15 -12.19 10.75
CA CYS A 43 9.77 -11.79 11.05
C CYS A 43 9.23 -12.47 12.32
N ARG A 44 9.47 -13.78 12.48
CA ARG A 44 9.06 -14.57 13.65
C ARG A 44 9.90 -14.28 14.90
N ARG A 45 11.17 -13.90 14.74
CA ARG A 45 12.10 -13.57 15.83
C ARG A 45 11.77 -12.21 16.45
N VAL A 46 11.67 -11.17 15.62
CA VAL A 46 11.52 -9.78 16.07
C VAL A 46 10.08 -9.46 16.49
N LYS A 47 9.09 -10.07 15.85
CA LYS A 47 7.65 -9.87 16.17
C LYS A 47 7.22 -8.40 16.21
N MET A 48 7.76 -7.59 15.31
CA MET A 48 7.31 -6.21 15.06
C MET A 48 5.80 -6.10 14.80
N THR A 49 5.23 -4.90 14.92
CA THR A 49 3.82 -4.66 14.59
C THR A 49 3.50 -5.18 13.19
N GLY A 50 2.43 -5.98 13.08
CA GLY A 50 2.03 -6.60 11.82
C GLY A 50 2.76 -7.89 11.45
N TRP A 51 3.67 -8.43 12.27
CA TRP A 51 4.46 -9.63 11.92
C TRP A 51 3.61 -10.84 11.52
N MET A 52 2.51 -11.09 12.22
CA MET A 52 1.60 -12.21 11.89
C MET A 52 0.97 -12.03 10.51
N TYR A 53 0.64 -10.79 10.17
CA TYR A 53 0.13 -10.44 8.85
C TYR A 53 1.19 -10.70 7.78
N PHE A 54 2.42 -10.20 7.95
CA PHE A 54 3.52 -10.44 7.01
C PHE A 54 3.79 -11.93 6.81
N VAL A 55 3.94 -12.71 7.89
CA VAL A 55 4.11 -14.17 7.81
C VAL A 55 2.95 -14.83 7.06
N SER A 56 1.71 -14.45 7.38
CA SER A 56 0.52 -15.05 6.75
C SER A 56 0.46 -14.78 5.25
N LYS A 57 0.77 -13.55 4.81
CA LYS A 57 0.76 -13.15 3.41
C LYS A 57 1.87 -13.86 2.63
N THR A 58 3.08 -13.93 3.19
CA THR A 58 4.21 -14.62 2.56
C THR A 58 3.94 -16.10 2.38
N LEU A 59 3.39 -16.76 3.41
CA LEU A 59 3.03 -18.17 3.32
C LEU A 59 1.90 -18.41 2.32
N ALA A 60 0.87 -17.57 2.33
CA ALA A 60 -0.24 -17.68 1.40
C ALA A 60 0.20 -17.49 -0.06
N GLU A 61 1.10 -16.53 -0.32
CA GLU A 61 1.62 -16.29 -1.66
C GLU A 61 2.50 -17.44 -2.16
N LYS A 62 3.41 -17.96 -1.32
CA LYS A 62 4.24 -19.13 -1.67
C LYS A 62 3.39 -20.36 -1.96
N ALA A 63 2.44 -20.68 -1.08
CA ALA A 63 1.50 -21.77 -1.30
C ALA A 63 0.63 -21.55 -2.55
N ALA A 64 0.33 -20.29 -2.87
CA ALA A 64 -0.41 -19.98 -4.08
C ALA A 64 0.41 -20.26 -5.35
N TRP A 65 1.68 -19.85 -5.35
CA TRP A 65 2.59 -20.14 -6.45
C TRP A 65 2.82 -21.64 -6.67
N GLU A 66 2.99 -22.41 -5.58
CA GLU A 66 3.14 -23.87 -5.62
C GLU A 66 1.88 -24.52 -6.21
N PHE A 67 0.71 -24.23 -5.65
CA PHE A 67 -0.55 -24.80 -6.13
C PHE A 67 -0.84 -24.41 -7.58
N ALA A 68 -0.57 -23.16 -7.98
CA ALA A 68 -0.77 -22.73 -9.36
C ALA A 68 0.17 -23.46 -10.32
N LYS A 69 1.44 -23.66 -9.93
CA LYS A 69 2.42 -24.41 -10.72
C LYS A 69 2.02 -25.87 -10.91
N GLU A 70 1.55 -26.54 -9.85
CA GLU A 70 1.16 -27.95 -9.90
C GLU A 70 -0.12 -28.18 -10.72
N ASN A 71 -1.00 -27.20 -10.78
CA ASN A 71 -2.35 -27.36 -11.35
C ASN A 71 -2.55 -26.60 -12.67
N GLY A 72 -1.49 -26.02 -13.23
CA GLY A 72 -1.56 -25.26 -14.50
C GLY A 72 -2.49 -24.06 -14.42
N ILE A 73 -2.61 -23.41 -13.26
CA ILE A 73 -3.46 -22.23 -13.08
C ILE A 73 -2.67 -20.99 -13.46
N HIS A 74 -3.27 -20.15 -14.32
CA HIS A 74 -2.75 -18.82 -14.62
C HIS A 74 -2.91 -17.90 -13.41
N LEU A 75 -1.83 -17.69 -12.66
CA LEU A 75 -1.81 -16.92 -11.43
C LEU A 75 -1.04 -15.60 -11.65
N ILE A 76 -1.68 -14.50 -11.25
CA ILE A 76 -1.05 -13.19 -11.14
C ILE A 76 -1.06 -12.78 -9.66
N SER A 77 0.08 -12.39 -9.12
CA SER A 77 0.20 -11.79 -7.79
C SER A 77 0.40 -10.29 -7.91
N ILE A 78 -0.45 -9.49 -7.27
CA ILE A 78 -0.27 -8.03 -7.20
C ILE A 78 0.21 -7.69 -5.79
N ILE A 79 1.32 -6.98 -5.68
CA ILE A 79 1.99 -6.64 -4.43
C ILE A 79 1.77 -5.15 -4.15
N PRO A 80 0.66 -4.77 -3.50
CA PRO A 80 0.45 -3.39 -3.09
C PRO A 80 1.37 -3.02 -1.93
N THR A 81 1.82 -1.76 -1.92
CA THR A 81 2.49 -1.14 -0.77
C THR A 81 1.46 -0.64 0.27
N LEU A 82 1.55 0.61 0.73
CA LEU A 82 0.56 1.21 1.62
C LEU A 82 -0.55 1.84 0.79
N VAL A 83 -1.73 1.24 0.80
CA VAL A 83 -2.89 1.73 0.05
C VAL A 83 -3.53 2.91 0.78
N VAL A 84 -3.51 4.08 0.14
CA VAL A 84 -4.08 5.34 0.64
C VAL A 84 -5.05 5.91 -0.40
N GLY A 85 -6.21 6.39 0.06
CA GLY A 85 -7.21 7.00 -0.81
C GLY A 85 -8.60 7.06 -0.16
N PRO A 86 -9.62 7.55 -0.91
CA PRO A 86 -10.99 7.57 -0.44
C PRO A 86 -11.54 6.14 -0.33
N PHE A 87 -12.51 5.94 0.56
CA PHE A 87 -13.09 4.62 0.80
C PHE A 87 -14.60 4.70 1.03
N ILE A 88 -15.29 3.64 0.66
CA ILE A 88 -16.75 3.51 0.78
C ILE A 88 -17.19 2.93 2.13
N THR A 89 -16.27 2.29 2.87
CA THR A 89 -16.58 1.68 4.16
C THR A 89 -16.91 2.74 5.21
N THR A 90 -17.76 2.38 6.18
CA THR A 90 -18.13 3.27 7.29
C THR A 90 -17.07 3.30 8.38
N THR A 91 -16.21 2.29 8.46
CA THR A 91 -15.12 2.17 9.42
C THR A 91 -13.78 2.52 8.77
N MET A 92 -12.81 2.93 9.60
CA MET A 92 -11.46 3.26 9.17
C MET A 92 -10.75 2.00 8.60
N PRO A 93 -10.31 2.02 7.33
CA PRO A 93 -9.50 0.93 6.78
C PRO A 93 -8.19 0.76 7.57
N PRO A 94 -7.69 -0.47 7.76
CA PRO A 94 -6.44 -0.68 8.50
C PRO A 94 -5.23 0.07 7.93
N SER A 95 -5.11 0.18 6.60
CA SER A 95 -4.03 0.94 5.96
C SER A 95 -4.11 2.44 6.28
N MET A 96 -5.33 2.98 6.40
CA MET A 96 -5.58 4.37 6.75
C MET A 96 -5.18 4.71 8.18
N ILE A 97 -5.27 3.76 9.11
CA ILE A 97 -4.77 3.94 10.49
C ILE A 97 -3.26 4.19 10.47
N THR A 98 -2.51 3.42 9.68
CA THR A 98 -1.07 3.60 9.52
C THR A 98 -0.74 4.89 8.77
N ALA A 99 -1.43 5.16 7.65
CA ALA A 99 -1.18 6.32 6.81
C ALA A 99 -1.44 7.65 7.53
N LEU A 100 -2.53 7.74 8.30
CA LEU A 100 -2.93 8.95 9.02
C LEU A 100 -2.40 9.01 10.45
N SER A 101 -1.55 8.06 10.87
CA SER A 101 -1.04 7.95 12.24
C SER A 101 -0.38 9.24 12.75
N LEU A 102 0.24 10.01 11.84
CA LEU A 102 0.83 11.32 12.10
C LEU A 102 -0.21 12.41 12.41
N ILE A 103 -1.35 12.36 11.73
CA ILE A 103 -2.44 13.33 11.89
C ILE A 103 -3.27 13.00 13.13
N THR A 104 -3.50 11.71 13.39
CA THR A 104 -4.28 11.24 14.54
C THR A 104 -3.46 11.18 15.83
N GLY A 105 -2.14 11.32 15.75
CA GLY A 105 -1.23 11.25 16.90
C GLY A 105 -1.07 9.83 17.49
N THR A 106 -1.49 8.79 16.75
CA THR A 106 -1.39 7.39 17.19
C THR A 106 0.06 6.90 17.28
N CYS A 107 1.01 7.64 16.72
CA CYS A 107 2.45 7.31 16.70
C CYS A 107 3.16 7.33 18.06
N ARG A 108 2.52 7.77 19.15
CA ARG A 108 3.20 7.93 20.46
C ARG A 108 3.75 6.64 21.06
N ASN A 109 3.35 5.46 20.59
CA ASN A 109 3.72 4.17 21.19
C ASN A 109 4.41 3.17 20.24
N THR A 110 4.75 3.55 19.00
CA THR A 110 5.34 2.61 18.03
C THR A 110 6.77 2.97 17.68
N LYS A 111 7.74 2.14 18.09
CA LYS A 111 9.15 2.20 17.68
C LYS A 111 9.37 1.74 16.22
N GLN A 112 8.50 2.15 15.30
CA GLN A 112 8.65 1.81 13.89
C GLN A 112 8.98 3.06 13.09
N PRO A 113 9.93 3.00 12.15
CA PRO A 113 9.98 3.97 11.09
C PRO A 113 8.65 3.83 10.34
N VAL A 114 7.83 4.88 10.38
CA VAL A 114 6.78 5.08 9.39
C VAL A 114 7.46 4.87 8.04
N LEU A 115 6.88 4.06 7.15
CA LEU A 115 7.32 3.99 5.76
C LEU A 115 7.19 5.40 5.18
N THR A 116 8.25 6.20 5.33
CA THR A 116 8.37 7.53 4.76
C THR A 116 8.72 7.32 3.30
N THR A 117 7.74 6.94 2.50
CA THR A 117 7.84 7.11 1.06
C THR A 117 7.77 8.61 0.78
N GLY A 118 8.94 9.20 0.50
CA GLY A 118 9.08 10.58 0.04
C GLY A 118 9.51 11.56 1.11
N SER A 119 10.74 12.08 0.96
CA SER A 119 11.21 13.35 1.54
C SER A 119 10.50 14.54 0.87
N SER A 120 9.18 14.52 0.89
CA SER A 120 8.37 15.68 0.65
C SER A 120 7.69 15.92 1.98
N THR A 121 8.12 16.95 2.70
CA THR A 121 7.30 17.52 3.76
C THR A 121 5.94 17.76 3.13
N LEU A 122 5.00 16.85 3.35
CA LEU A 122 3.64 16.97 2.85
C LEU A 122 3.13 18.24 3.53
N ARG A 123 3.16 19.36 2.79
CA ARG A 123 2.56 20.62 3.19
C ARG A 123 1.06 20.45 3.05
N ILE A 124 0.50 19.44 3.72
CA ILE A 124 -0.92 19.44 4.05
C ILE A 124 -1.14 20.79 4.72
N GLY A 125 -2.17 21.52 4.32
CA GLY A 125 -2.57 22.82 4.88
C GLY A 125 -2.94 22.79 6.37
N LEU A 126 -2.38 21.86 7.16
CA LEU A 126 -2.30 21.91 8.59
C LEU A 126 -1.25 22.95 8.95
N ASN A 127 -1.67 23.96 9.72
CA ASN A 127 -0.84 25.04 10.25
C ASN A 127 0.57 24.53 10.64
N LYS A 128 1.63 25.18 10.13
CA LYS A 128 3.06 24.87 10.32
C LYS A 128 3.49 24.52 11.76
N LYS A 129 2.67 24.83 12.76
CA LYS A 129 2.92 24.59 14.18
C LYS A 129 2.54 23.19 14.69
N SER A 130 1.70 22.41 13.98
CA SER A 130 1.13 21.17 14.56
C SER A 130 1.77 19.85 14.15
N VAL A 131 2.61 19.79 13.10
CA VAL A 131 3.19 18.51 12.60
C VAL A 131 4.72 18.53 12.63
N ARG A 132 5.32 19.06 13.70
CA ARG A 132 6.76 18.85 13.97
C ARG A 132 6.90 17.75 15.02
N CYS A 133 6.64 16.52 14.62
CA CYS A 133 7.04 15.35 15.40
C CYS A 133 8.45 14.97 14.97
N ARG A 134 9.43 15.11 15.87
CA ARG A 134 10.72 14.44 15.71
C ARG A 134 10.53 13.01 16.22
N PHE A 135 10.80 12.02 15.40
CA PHE A 135 10.67 10.62 15.80
C PHE A 135 11.95 10.19 16.50
N GLU A 136 11.83 9.57 17.66
CA GLU A 136 12.98 8.98 18.35
C GLU A 136 13.58 7.86 17.49
N GLY A 137 14.88 7.95 17.21
CA GLY A 137 15.62 6.92 16.46
C GLY A 137 15.51 7.00 14.94
N ILE A 138 14.98 8.10 14.39
CA ILE A 138 15.00 8.37 12.94
C ILE A 138 15.89 9.60 12.72
N ASP A 139 17.03 9.40 12.07
CA ASP A 139 17.89 10.49 11.63
C ASP A 139 17.25 11.26 10.47
N GLU A 140 17.61 12.53 10.30
CA GLU A 140 17.08 13.36 9.19
C GLU A 140 17.54 12.87 7.80
N ASP A 141 18.53 11.96 7.76
CA ASP A 141 19.17 11.41 6.55
C ASP A 141 18.89 9.91 6.36
N VAL A 142 17.73 9.42 6.79
CA VAL A 142 17.33 8.03 6.50
C VAL A 142 17.14 7.85 4.99
N SER A 143 17.85 6.88 4.43
CA SER A 143 17.72 6.50 3.03
C SER A 143 16.30 6.01 2.73
N SER A 144 15.70 6.54 1.65
CA SER A 144 14.40 6.08 1.18
C SER A 144 14.52 4.68 0.58
N VAL A 145 13.61 3.79 0.95
CA VAL A 145 13.45 2.47 0.33
C VAL A 145 12.44 2.57 -0.81
N HIS A 146 12.81 2.12 -2.00
CA HIS A 146 11.97 2.17 -3.19
C HIS A 146 11.38 0.79 -3.55
N PHE A 147 10.14 0.77 -4.04
CA PHE A 147 9.48 -0.42 -4.59
C PHE A 147 9.32 -0.22 -6.10
N SER A 148 10.06 -0.98 -6.89
CA SER A 148 10.07 -0.81 -8.34
C SER A 148 8.79 -1.36 -8.95
N SER A 149 7.95 -0.47 -9.50
CA SER A 149 6.76 -0.84 -10.28
C SER A 149 7.06 -0.93 -11.78
N LYS A 150 8.35 -1.07 -12.16
CA LYS A 150 8.81 -1.01 -13.55
C LYS A 150 8.11 -2.04 -14.43
N LYS A 151 8.00 -3.28 -13.95
CA LYS A 151 7.33 -4.37 -14.69
C LYS A 151 5.87 -4.04 -15.02
N LEU A 152 5.13 -3.50 -14.05
CA LEU A 152 3.75 -3.06 -14.25
C LEU A 152 3.66 -1.92 -15.27
N MET A 153 4.58 -0.96 -15.21
CA MET A 153 4.63 0.17 -16.15
C MET A 153 5.04 -0.24 -17.57
N GLU A 154 5.95 -1.21 -17.72
CA GLU A 154 6.36 -1.77 -19.02
C GLU A 154 5.21 -2.47 -19.75
N LEU A 155 4.24 -3.01 -19.01
CA LEU A 155 2.98 -3.54 -19.55
C LEU A 155 2.00 -2.43 -20.00
N GLY A 156 2.36 -1.16 -19.81
CA GLY A 156 1.59 0.01 -20.24
C GLY A 156 0.68 0.62 -19.17
N TYR A 157 0.75 0.14 -17.91
CA TYR A 157 0.03 0.77 -16.81
C TYR A 157 0.60 2.16 -16.50
N LYS A 158 -0.28 3.09 -16.13
CA LYS A 158 0.10 4.46 -15.76
C LYS A 158 -0.59 4.84 -14.46
N PHE A 159 0.21 5.17 -13.45
CA PHE A 159 -0.28 5.77 -12.22
C PHE A 159 -0.88 7.15 -12.53
N GLN A 160 -2.07 7.41 -12.01
CA GLN A 160 -2.83 8.64 -12.30
C GLN A 160 -2.89 9.61 -11.12
N TYR A 161 -2.48 9.16 -9.93
CA TYR A 161 -2.60 9.91 -8.69
C TYR A 161 -1.20 10.20 -8.15
N THR A 162 -1.01 11.42 -7.64
CA THR A 162 0.17 11.73 -6.83
C THR A 162 -0.06 11.32 -5.38
N MET A 163 1.00 11.33 -4.56
CA MET A 163 0.86 11.10 -3.13
C MET A 163 -0.04 12.16 -2.48
N GLU A 164 0.07 13.42 -2.90
CA GLU A 164 -0.79 14.51 -2.44
C GLU A 164 -2.26 14.21 -2.70
N ASP A 165 -2.61 13.80 -3.93
CA ASP A 165 -4.00 13.44 -4.27
C ASP A 165 -4.53 12.32 -3.36
N MET A 166 -3.72 11.26 -3.15
CA MET A 166 -4.09 10.12 -2.31
C MET A 166 -4.38 10.55 -0.87
N PHE A 167 -3.49 11.33 -0.26
CA PHE A 167 -3.66 11.78 1.13
C PHE A 167 -4.79 12.79 1.29
N ASP A 168 -4.92 13.75 0.38
CA ASP A 168 -5.98 14.77 0.42
C ASP A 168 -7.37 14.13 0.33
N GLU A 169 -7.56 13.19 -0.60
CA GLU A 169 -8.83 12.49 -0.75
C GLU A 169 -9.12 11.55 0.43
N ALA A 170 -8.09 10.92 1.00
CA ALA A 170 -8.27 10.03 2.14
C ALA A 170 -8.64 10.80 3.42
N ILE A 171 -8.00 11.95 3.67
CA ILE A 171 -8.34 12.86 4.77
C ILE A 171 -9.78 13.37 4.62
N ARG A 172 -10.15 13.80 3.40
CA ARG A 172 -11.52 14.24 3.10
C ARG A 172 -12.54 13.14 3.39
N SER A 173 -12.29 11.91 2.93
CA SER A 173 -13.13 10.75 3.20
C SER A 173 -13.30 10.48 4.69
N CYS A 174 -12.21 10.61 5.48
CA CYS A 174 -12.26 10.45 6.93
C CYS A 174 -13.08 11.56 7.61
N TRP A 175 -12.98 12.82 7.15
CA TRP A 175 -13.78 13.93 7.68
C TRP A 175 -15.26 13.77 7.40
N GLU A 176 -15.64 13.43 6.17
CA GLU A 176 -17.03 13.19 5.77
C GLU A 176 -17.69 12.11 6.64
N LYS A 177 -16.90 11.10 7.03
CA LYS A 177 -17.33 9.98 7.88
C LYS A 177 -17.12 10.21 9.37
N LYS A 178 -16.64 11.40 9.78
CA LYS A 178 -16.33 11.76 11.17
C LYS A 178 -15.37 10.79 11.87
N LEU A 179 -14.44 10.20 11.11
CA LEU A 179 -13.46 9.24 11.60
C LEU A 179 -12.20 9.90 12.16
N ILE A 180 -11.96 11.17 11.82
CA ILE A 180 -10.90 12.00 12.41
C ILE A 180 -11.46 13.39 12.75
N PRO A 181 -10.91 14.10 13.76
CA PRO A 181 -11.37 15.44 14.13
C PRO A 181 -11.23 16.44 12.98
N PHE A 182 -12.20 17.36 12.87
CA PHE A 182 -12.13 18.50 11.95
C PHE A 182 -11.48 19.67 12.68
N HIS A 183 -10.33 20.17 12.20
CA HIS A 183 -9.80 21.45 12.65
C HIS A 183 -10.16 22.52 11.60
N THR A 184 -11.22 23.28 11.84
CA THR A 184 -11.44 24.55 11.13
C THR A 184 -10.35 25.53 11.55
N ALA A 185 -9.43 25.86 10.64
CA ALA A 185 -8.86 27.19 10.63
C ALA A 185 -9.91 28.13 10.01
N GLU A 186 -10.17 29.26 10.65
CA GLU A 186 -11.14 30.25 10.19
C GLU A 186 -10.83 30.73 8.75
N GLY A 187 -11.88 30.82 7.94
CA GLY A 187 -11.97 31.68 6.75
C GLY A 187 -11.15 31.27 5.52
N HIS A 188 -11.81 30.67 4.54
CA HIS A 188 -12.09 31.28 3.22
C HIS A 188 -12.91 30.29 2.39
N GLY A 189 -14.10 30.72 1.98
CA GLY A 189 -14.96 29.96 1.07
C GLY A 189 -14.30 29.87 -0.30
N GLY A 190 -14.07 28.64 -0.76
CA GLY A 190 -13.73 28.34 -2.15
C GLY A 190 -14.58 27.16 -2.59
N GLU A 191 -15.47 27.37 -3.55
CA GLU A 191 -16.20 26.31 -4.23
C GLU A 191 -15.21 25.31 -4.85
N VAL A 192 -15.32 24.04 -4.46
CA VAL A 192 -14.55 22.95 -5.08
C VAL A 192 -15.39 22.35 -6.19
N GLY A 193 -14.94 22.56 -7.43
CA GLY A 193 -15.53 21.98 -8.63
C GLY A 193 -15.55 20.45 -8.55
N LYS A 194 -16.74 19.87 -8.71
CA LYS A 194 -16.91 18.42 -8.87
C LYS A 194 -16.18 17.95 -10.13
N LYS A 195 -15.05 17.24 -10.01
CA LYS A 195 -14.56 16.41 -11.11
C LYS A 195 -15.45 15.17 -11.22
N LYS A 196 -15.94 14.92 -12.44
CA LYS A 196 -16.81 13.79 -12.79
C LYS A 196 -16.06 12.46 -12.59
N PRO A 197 -16.76 11.37 -12.24
CA PRO A 197 -16.17 10.04 -12.31
C PRO A 197 -15.89 9.71 -13.77
N VAL A 198 -14.70 9.20 -14.07
CA VAL A 198 -14.37 8.70 -15.40
C VAL A 198 -14.20 7.20 -15.33
N ASN A 199 -15.22 6.49 -15.82
CA ASN A 199 -15.08 5.13 -16.29
C ASN A 199 -14.34 5.15 -17.63
N SER A 200 -13.24 4.41 -17.73
CA SER A 200 -13.06 3.33 -18.72
C SER A 200 -11.62 2.85 -18.69
N ALA A 201 -11.39 1.64 -18.15
CA ALA A 201 -10.24 0.86 -18.59
C ALA A 201 -10.58 0.33 -19.99
N SER A 202 -9.84 0.76 -21.01
CA SER A 202 -9.85 0.06 -22.28
C SER A 202 -9.21 -1.31 -22.07
N GLU A 203 -9.96 -2.38 -22.25
CA GLU A 203 -9.43 -3.73 -22.31
C GLU A 203 -8.51 -3.83 -23.53
N ARG A 204 -7.20 -3.69 -23.30
CA ARG A 204 -6.22 -4.31 -24.17
C ARG A 204 -5.80 -5.59 -23.46
N GLU A 205 -6.07 -6.73 -24.08
CA GLU A 205 -5.48 -8.00 -23.69
C GLU A 205 -3.98 -7.89 -23.92
N SER A 206 -3.24 -7.50 -22.88
CA SER A 206 -1.81 -7.75 -22.83
C SER A 206 -1.60 -9.24 -22.56
N GLU A 207 -0.78 -9.89 -23.38
CA GLU A 207 -0.30 -11.25 -23.13
C GLU A 207 0.55 -11.24 -21.85
N PHE A 208 -0.11 -11.41 -20.71
CA PHE A 208 0.55 -11.77 -19.46
C PHE A 208 1.16 -13.16 -19.63
N GLY A 209 2.45 -13.30 -19.34
CA GLY A 209 3.11 -14.60 -19.27
C GLY A 209 2.39 -15.53 -18.28
N GLU A 210 2.63 -16.84 -18.36
CA GLU A 210 1.85 -17.84 -17.62
C GLU A 210 1.80 -17.61 -16.08
N LYS A 211 2.72 -16.81 -15.54
CA LYS A 211 2.88 -16.48 -14.11
C LYS A 211 3.55 -15.12 -13.94
N GLU A 212 2.90 -14.18 -13.24
CA GLU A 212 3.49 -12.87 -12.98
C GLU A 212 3.20 -12.33 -11.58
N ALA A 213 4.25 -11.89 -10.87
CA ALA A 213 4.13 -10.94 -9.79
C ALA A 213 4.30 -9.51 -10.34
N LEU A 214 3.59 -8.54 -9.76
CA LEU A 214 3.62 -7.12 -10.13
C LEU A 214 3.56 -6.27 -8.86
N ILE A 215 4.53 -5.40 -8.64
CA ILE A 215 4.47 -4.38 -7.59
C ILE A 215 3.60 -3.21 -8.07
N ALA A 216 2.67 -2.78 -7.20
CA ALA A 216 1.66 -1.76 -7.49
C ALA A 216 1.49 -0.74 -6.37
#